data_AF-R7GA69-F1
#
_entry.id   AF-R7GA69-F1
#
_cell.length_a   1.000
_cell.length_b   1.000
_cell.length_c   1.000
_cell.angle_alpha   90.00
_cell.angle_beta   90.00
_cell.angle_gamma   90.00
#
_symmetry.space_group_name_H-M   'P 1'
#
loop_
_entity.id
_entity.type
_entity.pdbx_description
1 polymer ?
#
loop_
_entity_poly.entity_id
_entity_poly.type
_entity_poly.pdbx_seq_one_letter_code
_entity_poly.pdbx_strand_id
1 'polypeptide(L)'
;MRTKYTVQQQIENFKSKNIQFNIVDEEYATQYLNDNTYYFKLKSFAKAFEYNETKKQYINLDFAYLVELSKLDMYLREYIIKLSLDTEHFLKVKFLHDLTNNGLEDGYNIVDLFFIKYPYISQNISLKKKDSACADLIHKYENNWAAWNIIEVLSFGDFVKLFQLYYDLYSDTKSKTIINLLWPLKFIRNASAHNNCLLNTLRKPYLHTHLFNNKKNTIEPNKELVSLLTKVPNISKNTRKKKIANPIIHDFIASLFLFNEVCSS
;
A
#
# COMPACT_ATOMS: atom_id res chain seq x y z
N MET A 1 37.10 5.86 2.61
CA MET A 1 36.23 6.08 1.43
C MET A 1 35.33 4.85 1.27
N ARG A 2 34.02 5.00 0.98
CA ARG A 2 33.15 3.83 0.72
C ARG A 2 33.19 3.53 -0.78
N THR A 3 33.41 2.27 -1.15
CA THR A 3 33.58 1.83 -2.56
C THR A 3 32.29 1.22 -3.09
N LYS A 4 31.95 1.52 -4.35
CA LYS A 4 30.81 0.90 -5.06
C LYS A 4 31.17 -0.54 -5.45
N TYR A 5 30.27 -1.49 -5.16
CA TYR A 5 30.49 -2.89 -5.51
C TYR A 5 30.15 -3.19 -6.97
N THR A 6 31.02 -3.93 -7.66
CA THR A 6 30.69 -4.64 -8.90
C THR A 6 29.69 -5.77 -8.63
N VAL A 7 29.08 -6.35 -9.68
CA VAL A 7 28.17 -7.49 -9.50
C VAL A 7 28.88 -8.70 -8.91
N GLN A 8 30.12 -8.96 -9.32
CA GLN A 8 30.93 -10.02 -8.71
C GLN A 8 31.14 -9.77 -7.21
N GLN A 9 31.45 -8.54 -6.81
CA GLN A 9 31.58 -8.18 -5.38
C GLN A 9 30.23 -8.30 -4.62
N GLN A 10 29.10 -8.11 -5.30
CA GLN A 10 27.77 -8.34 -4.74
C GLN A 10 27.51 -9.84 -4.51
N ILE A 11 27.91 -10.71 -5.45
CA ILE A 11 27.87 -12.18 -5.31
C ILE A 11 28.76 -12.63 -4.15
N GLU A 12 29.99 -12.12 -4.05
CA GLU A 12 30.85 -12.37 -2.88
C GLU A 12 30.20 -11.94 -1.56
N ASN A 13 29.45 -10.83 -1.56
CA ASN A 13 28.71 -10.43 -0.36
C ASN A 13 27.60 -11.42 0.01
N PHE A 14 26.93 -12.05 -0.97
CA PHE A 14 25.97 -13.12 -0.68
C PHE A 14 26.66 -14.36 -0.12
N LYS A 15 27.77 -14.81 -0.71
CA LYS A 15 28.55 -15.96 -0.24
C LYS A 15 29.09 -15.75 1.18
N SER A 16 29.65 -14.57 1.49
CA SER A 16 30.12 -14.26 2.85
C SER A 16 29.03 -14.31 3.93
N LYS A 17 27.76 -14.16 3.53
CA LYS A 17 26.57 -14.29 4.40
C LYS A 17 26.00 -15.72 4.43
N ASN A 18 26.73 -16.70 3.90
CA ASN A 18 26.30 -18.09 3.79
C ASN A 18 25.04 -18.30 2.94
N ILE A 19 24.84 -17.44 1.92
CA ILE A 19 23.83 -17.67 0.90
C ILE A 19 24.43 -18.59 -0.15
N GLN A 20 23.75 -19.71 -0.39
CA GLN A 20 24.20 -20.78 -1.27
C GLN A 20 23.80 -20.52 -2.73
N PHE A 21 24.51 -21.17 -3.64
CA PHE A 21 24.28 -21.16 -5.09
C PHE A 21 24.15 -22.60 -5.59
N ASN A 22 23.34 -23.40 -4.88
CA ASN A 22 23.21 -24.84 -5.13
C ASN A 22 22.14 -25.13 -6.18
N ILE A 23 21.09 -24.30 -6.26
CA ILE A 23 20.00 -24.47 -7.23
C ILE A 23 20.27 -23.70 -8.52
N VAL A 24 20.89 -22.52 -8.40
CA VAL A 24 21.36 -21.71 -9.52
C VAL A 24 22.80 -21.29 -9.27
N ASP A 25 23.60 -21.23 -10.32
CA ASP A 25 25.02 -20.91 -10.24
C ASP A 25 25.29 -19.39 -10.18
N GLU A 26 26.56 -19.04 -10.03
CA GLU A 26 27.02 -17.65 -9.96
C GLU A 26 26.88 -16.90 -11.29
N GLU A 27 26.91 -17.60 -12.42
CA GLU A 27 26.73 -17.03 -13.75
C GLU A 27 25.29 -16.55 -13.93
N TYR A 28 24.31 -17.42 -13.63
CA TYR A 28 22.90 -17.07 -13.59
C TYR A 28 22.65 -15.92 -12.61
N ALA A 29 23.22 -15.99 -11.40
CA ALA A 29 23.04 -14.93 -10.41
C ALA A 29 23.60 -13.58 -10.87
N THR A 30 24.74 -13.59 -11.58
CA THR A 30 25.34 -12.40 -12.19
C THR A 30 24.42 -11.81 -13.26
N GLN A 31 23.92 -12.65 -14.17
CA GLN A 31 22.97 -12.22 -15.20
C GLN A 31 21.70 -11.63 -14.58
N TYR A 32 21.15 -12.30 -13.56
CA TYR A 32 19.92 -11.85 -12.89
C TYR A 32 20.09 -10.48 -12.20
N LEU A 33 21.25 -10.20 -11.62
CA LEU A 33 21.57 -8.91 -11.01
C LEU A 33 21.90 -7.80 -12.03
N ASN A 34 22.26 -8.15 -13.27
CA ASN A 34 22.46 -7.19 -14.35
C ASN A 34 21.14 -6.81 -15.00
N ASP A 35 20.29 -7.80 -15.27
CA ASP A 35 19.21 -7.64 -16.25
C ASP A 35 17.80 -7.65 -15.62
N ASN A 36 17.61 -8.29 -14.47
CA ASN A 36 16.27 -8.52 -13.91
C ASN A 36 15.98 -7.78 -12.61
N THR A 37 17.01 -7.51 -11.80
CA THR A 37 16.84 -6.87 -10.49
C THR A 37 18.09 -6.14 -10.06
N TYR A 38 18.09 -5.60 -8.84
CA TYR A 38 19.25 -5.00 -8.21
C TYR A 38 19.49 -5.56 -6.80
N TYR A 39 20.76 -5.60 -6.41
CA TYR A 39 21.23 -6.24 -5.19
C TYR A 39 20.46 -5.89 -3.92
N PHE A 40 20.18 -4.61 -3.71
CA PHE A 40 19.52 -4.16 -2.47
C PHE A 40 18.10 -4.71 -2.34
N LYS A 41 17.35 -4.79 -3.44
CA LYS A 41 16.00 -5.37 -3.47
C LYS A 41 16.07 -6.85 -3.14
N LEU A 42 16.93 -7.59 -3.84
CA LEU A 42 17.05 -9.04 -3.66
C LEU A 42 17.51 -9.42 -2.25
N LYS A 43 18.54 -8.74 -1.74
CA LYS A 43 19.05 -8.92 -0.38
C LYS A 43 17.98 -8.66 0.68
N SER A 44 17.03 -7.76 0.42
CA SER A 44 15.99 -7.43 1.39
C SER A 44 15.14 -8.66 1.73
N PHE A 45 14.89 -9.55 0.76
CA PHE A 45 14.10 -10.78 0.94
C PHE A 45 14.76 -11.80 1.87
N ALA A 46 16.08 -11.72 2.07
CA ALA A 46 16.78 -12.56 3.04
C ALA A 46 16.27 -12.35 4.48
N LYS A 47 15.61 -11.21 4.77
CA LYS A 47 14.94 -10.96 6.07
C LYS A 47 13.80 -11.94 6.39
N ALA A 48 13.23 -12.60 5.37
CA ALA A 48 12.22 -13.63 5.55
C ALA A 48 12.80 -14.95 6.09
N PHE A 49 14.12 -15.11 6.03
CA PHE A 49 14.83 -16.33 6.41
C PHE A 49 15.49 -16.22 7.77
N GLU A 50 15.90 -17.35 8.30
CA GLU A 50 16.61 -17.42 9.57
C GLU A 50 18.04 -16.89 9.46
N TYR A 51 18.47 -16.19 10.50
CA TYR A 51 19.79 -15.57 10.56
C TYR A 51 20.44 -15.85 11.90
N ASN A 52 21.65 -16.38 11.85
CA ASN A 52 22.49 -16.61 13.02
C ASN A 52 23.24 -15.33 13.35
N GLU A 53 22.83 -14.64 14.42
CA GLU A 53 23.43 -13.36 14.83
C GLU A 53 24.89 -13.51 15.27
N THR A 54 25.27 -14.64 15.89
CA THR A 54 26.64 -14.91 16.34
C THR A 54 27.60 -15.09 15.16
N LYS A 55 27.21 -15.89 14.16
CA LYS A 55 28.01 -16.15 12.96
C LYS A 55 27.84 -15.08 11.87
N LYS A 56 26.86 -14.19 12.02
CA LYS A 56 26.47 -13.16 11.03
C LYS A 56 26.13 -13.75 9.65
N GLN A 57 25.44 -14.88 9.64
CA GLN A 57 25.18 -15.70 8.45
C GLN A 57 23.73 -16.19 8.41
N TYR A 58 23.18 -16.35 7.20
CA TYR A 58 21.87 -16.97 7.00
C TYR A 58 21.95 -18.49 7.14
N ILE A 59 20.83 -19.09 7.54
CA ILE A 59 20.69 -20.54 7.69
C ILE A 59 19.81 -21.06 6.55
N ASN A 60 20.30 -22.06 5.81
CA ASN A 60 19.58 -22.75 4.73
C ASN A 60 18.96 -21.81 3.70
N LEU A 61 19.69 -20.77 3.30
CA LEU A 61 19.25 -19.79 2.31
C LEU A 61 20.03 -19.96 1.01
N ASP A 62 19.32 -20.23 -0.08
CA ASP A 62 19.86 -20.27 -1.44
C ASP A 62 19.47 -18.99 -2.21
N PHE A 63 20.32 -18.56 -3.14
CA PHE A 63 20.05 -17.42 -4.01
C PHE A 63 18.75 -17.61 -4.81
N ALA A 64 18.45 -18.82 -5.27
CA ALA A 64 17.22 -19.14 -6.00
C ALA A 64 15.96 -18.84 -5.17
N TYR A 65 16.00 -19.00 -3.84
CA TYR A 65 14.86 -18.67 -2.98
C TYR A 65 14.60 -17.16 -2.92
N LEU A 66 15.65 -16.35 -2.98
CA LEU A 66 15.50 -14.89 -3.05
C LEU A 66 14.90 -14.47 -4.39
N VAL A 67 15.33 -15.11 -5.47
CA VAL A 67 14.78 -14.89 -6.82
C VAL A 67 13.28 -15.19 -6.83
N GLU A 68 12.90 -16.37 -6.32
CA GLU A 68 11.50 -16.79 -6.29
C GLU A 68 10.65 -15.87 -5.41
N LEU A 69 11.11 -15.53 -4.21
CA LEU A 69 10.38 -14.62 -3.32
C LEU A 69 10.24 -13.23 -3.93
N SER A 70 11.23 -12.76 -4.70
CA SER A 70 11.15 -11.50 -5.44
C SER A 70 10.10 -11.53 -6.55
N LYS A 71 9.91 -12.67 -7.23
CA LYS A 71 8.87 -12.85 -8.26
C LYS A 71 7.48 -12.90 -7.63
N LEU A 72 7.31 -13.67 -6.56
CA LEU A 72 6.05 -13.73 -5.81
C LEU A 72 5.64 -12.36 -5.26
N ASP A 73 6.61 -11.58 -4.76
CA ASP A 73 6.36 -10.21 -4.28
C ASP A 73 5.91 -9.29 -5.41
N MET A 74 6.48 -9.43 -6.62
CA MET A 74 6.04 -8.69 -7.81
C MET A 74 4.58 -9.01 -8.15
N TYR A 75 4.22 -10.30 -8.28
CA TYR A 75 2.84 -10.69 -8.59
C TYR A 75 1.85 -10.21 -7.52
N LEU A 76 2.22 -10.29 -6.24
CA LEU A 76 1.39 -9.78 -5.15
C LEU A 76 1.14 -8.27 -5.29
N ARG A 77 2.19 -7.49 -5.60
CA ARG A 77 2.07 -6.04 -5.78
C ARG A 77 1.21 -5.69 -6.99
N GLU A 78 1.36 -6.39 -8.11
CA GLU A 78 0.51 -6.21 -9.28
C GLU A 78 -0.96 -6.45 -8.95
N TYR A 79 -1.25 -7.53 -8.22
CA TYR A 79 -2.60 -7.83 -7.76
C TYR A 79 -3.16 -6.72 -6.85
N ILE A 80 -2.37 -6.26 -5.88
CA ILE A 80 -2.78 -5.17 -4.96
C ILE A 80 -3.08 -3.88 -5.73
N ILE A 81 -2.26 -3.55 -6.74
CA ILE A 81 -2.51 -2.38 -7.59
C ILE A 81 -3.85 -2.52 -8.31
N LYS A 82 -4.09 -3.65 -8.96
CA LYS A 82 -5.37 -3.90 -9.65
C LYS A 82 -6.56 -3.77 -8.70
N LEU A 83 -6.51 -4.46 -7.56
CA LEU A 83 -7.54 -4.39 -6.52
C LEU A 83 -7.79 -2.94 -6.06
N SER A 84 -6.72 -2.16 -5.90
CA SER A 84 -6.83 -0.78 -5.44
C SER A 84 -7.46 0.16 -6.47
N LEU A 85 -7.20 -0.05 -7.77
CA LEU A 85 -7.80 0.73 -8.85
C LEU A 85 -9.30 0.44 -8.95
N ASP A 86 -9.68 -0.84 -8.87
CA ASP A 86 -11.09 -1.24 -8.88
C ASP A 86 -11.82 -0.67 -7.64
N THR A 87 -11.20 -0.76 -6.46
CA THR A 87 -11.75 -0.18 -5.22
C THR A 87 -11.90 1.34 -5.33
N GLU A 88 -10.89 2.04 -5.86
CA GLU A 88 -10.91 3.50 -6.07
C GLU A 88 -12.06 3.89 -7.01
N HIS A 89 -12.28 3.14 -8.09
CA HIS A 89 -13.40 3.35 -8.99
C HIS A 89 -14.75 3.21 -8.27
N PHE A 90 -14.99 2.11 -7.55
CA PHE A 90 -16.26 1.91 -6.83
C PHE A 90 -16.51 2.97 -5.75
N LEU A 91 -15.46 3.41 -5.06
CA LEU A 91 -15.58 4.50 -4.08
C LEU A 91 -16.02 5.82 -4.74
N LYS A 92 -15.48 6.16 -5.93
CA LYS A 92 -15.91 7.33 -6.69
C LYS A 92 -17.37 7.22 -7.12
N VAL A 93 -17.78 6.05 -7.63
CA VAL A 93 -19.17 5.79 -8.03
C VAL A 93 -20.11 5.98 -6.84
N LYS A 94 -19.81 5.36 -5.69
CA LYS A 94 -20.60 5.55 -4.46
C LYS A 94 -20.67 7.03 -4.04
N PHE A 95 -19.52 7.70 -3.98
CA PHE A 95 -19.45 9.12 -3.60
C PHE A 95 -20.34 10.00 -4.49
N LEU A 96 -20.28 9.82 -5.81
CA LEU A 96 -21.10 10.60 -6.74
C LEU A 96 -22.58 10.24 -6.67
N HIS A 97 -22.90 8.97 -6.45
CA HIS A 97 -24.28 8.53 -6.26
C HIS A 97 -24.91 9.19 -5.04
N ASP A 98 -24.22 9.13 -3.90
CA ASP A 98 -24.73 9.71 -2.65
C ASP A 98 -24.78 11.25 -2.73
N LEU A 99 -23.78 11.87 -3.35
CA LEU A 99 -23.80 13.31 -3.66
C LEU A 99 -25.03 13.70 -4.49
N THR A 100 -25.31 12.97 -5.57
CA THR A 100 -26.43 13.26 -6.49
C THR A 100 -27.78 13.16 -5.77
N ASN A 101 -27.89 12.25 -4.80
CA ASN A 101 -29.12 12.04 -4.03
C ASN A 101 -29.18 12.87 -2.74
N ASN A 102 -28.19 13.72 -2.46
CA ASN A 102 -28.15 14.56 -1.28
C ASN A 102 -28.70 15.96 -1.59
N GLY A 103 -29.96 16.22 -1.24
CA GLY A 103 -30.59 17.53 -1.43
C GLY A 103 -30.02 18.68 -0.58
N LEU A 104 -29.05 18.41 0.31
CA LEU A 104 -28.38 19.41 1.15
C LEU A 104 -27.00 19.85 0.63
N GLU A 105 -26.54 19.30 -0.50
CA GLU A 105 -25.23 19.58 -1.07
C GLU A 105 -25.37 19.80 -2.58
N ASP A 106 -24.75 20.86 -3.10
CA ASP A 106 -24.82 21.22 -4.53
C ASP A 106 -23.62 20.69 -5.34
N GLY A 107 -22.63 20.10 -4.67
CA GLY A 107 -21.42 19.56 -5.26
C GLY A 107 -20.27 20.56 -5.41
N TYR A 108 -20.51 21.84 -5.11
CA TYR A 108 -19.49 22.90 -5.10
C TYR A 108 -19.09 23.24 -3.67
N ASN A 109 -20.07 23.34 -2.76
CA ASN A 109 -19.84 23.65 -1.35
C ASN A 109 -18.87 22.67 -0.70
N ILE A 110 -19.02 21.36 -0.92
CA ILE A 110 -18.09 20.35 -0.40
C ILE A 110 -16.65 20.58 -0.89
N VAL A 111 -16.46 21.07 -2.12
CA VAL A 111 -15.15 21.34 -2.71
C VAL A 111 -14.53 22.59 -2.10
N ASP A 112 -15.31 23.64 -1.86
CA ASP A 112 -14.86 24.85 -1.18
C ASP A 112 -14.39 24.53 0.24
N LEU A 113 -15.21 23.78 1.00
CA LEU A 113 -14.85 23.30 2.34
C LEU A 113 -13.59 22.42 2.30
N PHE A 114 -13.44 21.60 1.25
CA PHE A 114 -12.27 20.75 1.06
C PHE A 114 -10.99 21.57 0.85
N PHE A 115 -11.02 22.62 0.04
CA PHE A 115 -9.87 23.48 -0.17
C PHE A 115 -9.55 24.37 1.04
N ILE A 116 -10.56 24.80 1.80
CA ILE A 116 -10.34 25.50 3.08
C ILE A 116 -9.63 24.58 4.07
N LYS A 117 -10.08 23.32 4.19
CA LYS A 117 -9.49 22.34 5.13
C LYS A 117 -8.11 21.87 4.68
N TYR A 118 -7.86 21.79 3.37
CA TYR A 118 -6.62 21.27 2.79
C TYR A 118 -6.07 22.16 1.67
N PRO A 119 -5.57 23.38 1.99
CA PRO A 119 -5.20 24.37 0.98
C PRO A 119 -4.06 23.93 0.05
N TYR A 120 -3.17 23.05 0.52
CA TYR A 120 -2.08 22.49 -0.29
C TYR A 120 -2.59 21.66 -1.49
N ILE A 121 -3.83 21.17 -1.46
CA ILE A 121 -4.38 20.36 -2.56
C ILE A 121 -4.61 21.23 -3.79
N SER A 122 -5.12 22.44 -3.62
CA SER A 122 -5.28 23.40 -4.73
C SER A 122 -3.91 23.75 -5.36
N GLN A 123 -2.88 23.91 -4.53
CA GLN A 123 -1.51 24.13 -5.00
C GLN A 123 -0.98 22.93 -5.80
N ASN A 124 -1.19 21.70 -5.29
CA ASN A 124 -0.79 20.47 -5.98
C ASN A 124 -1.50 20.27 -7.31
N ILE A 125 -2.80 20.61 -7.38
CA ILE A 125 -3.56 20.59 -8.64
C ILE A 125 -2.96 21.60 -9.62
N SER A 126 -2.66 22.82 -9.17
CA SER A 126 -2.08 23.87 -10.01
C SER A 126 -0.73 23.47 -10.60
N LEU A 127 0.10 22.72 -9.85
CA LEU A 127 1.39 22.20 -10.34
C LEU A 127 1.22 21.19 -11.48
N LYS A 128 0.13 20.43 -11.51
CA LYS A 128 -0.17 19.44 -12.56
C LYS A 128 -0.63 20.06 -13.88
N LYS A 129 -0.95 21.36 -13.89
CA LYS A 129 -1.49 22.07 -15.06
C LYS A 129 -0.57 22.02 -16.28
N LYS A 130 0.75 21.94 -16.08
CA LYS A 130 1.74 22.00 -17.18
C LYS A 130 2.13 20.63 -17.73
N ASP A 131 2.14 19.61 -16.88
CA ASP A 131 2.73 18.31 -17.21
C ASP A 131 2.00 17.19 -16.46
N SER A 132 0.76 16.91 -16.87
CA SER A 132 0.00 15.77 -16.38
C SER A 132 -1.06 15.32 -17.36
N ALA A 133 -1.47 14.06 -17.26
CA ALA A 133 -2.57 13.49 -18.04
C ALA A 133 -3.94 14.16 -17.76
N CYS A 134 -4.05 14.95 -16.69
CA CYS A 134 -5.26 15.70 -16.34
C CYS A 134 -5.15 17.21 -16.62
N ALA A 135 -4.08 17.66 -17.30
CA ALA A 135 -3.83 19.08 -17.57
C ALA A 135 -5.02 19.76 -18.26
N ASP A 136 -5.59 19.16 -19.30
CA ASP A 136 -6.73 19.71 -20.04
C ASP A 136 -7.96 19.89 -19.14
N LEU A 137 -8.19 18.94 -18.23
CA LEU A 137 -9.29 19.02 -17.26
C LEU A 137 -9.07 20.17 -16.27
N ILE A 138 -7.82 20.37 -15.82
CA ILE A 138 -7.42 21.49 -14.97
C ILE A 138 -7.63 22.82 -15.69
N HIS A 139 -7.17 22.93 -16.94
CA HIS A 139 -7.38 24.14 -17.74
C HIS A 139 -8.86 24.48 -17.93
N LYS A 140 -9.72 23.46 -18.07
CA LYS A 140 -11.16 23.65 -18.28
C LYS A 140 -11.90 24.10 -17.02
N TYR A 141 -11.55 23.58 -15.84
CA TYR A 141 -12.31 23.75 -14.60
C TYR A 141 -11.56 24.54 -13.52
N GLU A 142 -10.38 25.07 -13.81
CA GLU A 142 -9.68 25.92 -12.86
C GLU A 142 -10.57 27.08 -12.40
N ASN A 143 -10.61 27.31 -11.10
CA ASN A 143 -11.49 28.28 -10.42
C ASN A 143 -12.99 27.94 -10.43
N ASN A 144 -13.40 26.79 -10.95
CA ASN A 144 -14.79 26.33 -10.91
C ASN A 144 -14.88 24.80 -10.72
N TRP A 145 -14.34 24.35 -9.59
CA TRP A 145 -14.31 22.93 -9.24
C TRP A 145 -15.63 22.46 -8.65
N ALA A 146 -16.12 21.34 -9.16
CA ALA A 146 -17.25 20.60 -8.64
C ALA A 146 -16.80 19.19 -8.25
N ALA A 147 -17.52 18.54 -7.35
CA ALA A 147 -17.16 17.23 -6.83
C ALA A 147 -16.96 16.17 -7.93
N TRP A 148 -17.74 16.19 -9.02
CA TRP A 148 -17.60 15.23 -10.13
C TRP A 148 -16.43 15.49 -11.07
N ASN A 149 -15.92 16.72 -11.15
CA ASN A 149 -14.76 17.02 -12.01
C ASN A 149 -13.44 16.97 -11.21
N ILE A 150 -13.44 17.37 -9.94
CA ILE A 150 -12.22 17.40 -9.13
C ILE A 150 -11.70 16.00 -8.82
N ILE A 151 -12.58 15.01 -8.61
CA ILE A 151 -12.18 13.63 -8.28
C ILE A 151 -11.33 12.96 -9.38
N GLU A 152 -11.39 13.47 -10.61
CA GLU A 152 -10.59 12.99 -11.74
C GLU A 152 -9.16 13.55 -11.75
N VAL A 153 -8.89 14.56 -10.92
CA VAL A 153 -7.59 15.24 -10.81
C VAL A 153 -6.87 14.89 -9.50
N LEU A 154 -7.63 14.49 -8.48
CA LEU A 154 -7.10 14.13 -7.18
C LEU A 154 -6.22 12.88 -7.24
N SER A 155 -5.17 12.86 -6.41
CA SER A 155 -4.54 11.59 -6.07
C SER A 155 -5.51 10.76 -5.23
N PHE A 156 -5.39 9.43 -5.24
CA PHE A 156 -6.19 8.57 -4.34
C PHE A 156 -6.10 9.04 -2.88
N GLY A 157 -4.92 9.47 -2.43
CA GLY A 157 -4.70 9.95 -1.07
C GLY A 157 -5.39 11.27 -0.75
N ASP A 158 -5.74 12.09 -1.74
CA ASP A 158 -6.52 13.32 -1.59
C ASP A 158 -8.01 13.04 -1.75
N PHE A 159 -8.38 12.15 -2.68
CA PHE A 159 -9.75 11.65 -2.80
C PHE A 159 -10.25 11.02 -1.49
N VAL A 160 -9.43 10.20 -0.81
CA VAL A 160 -9.78 9.66 0.53
C VAL A 160 -10.12 10.75 1.53
N LYS A 161 -9.47 11.92 1.47
CA LYS A 161 -9.77 13.04 2.36
C LYS A 161 -11.08 13.73 2.01
N LEU A 162 -11.36 13.90 0.71
CA LEU A 162 -12.64 14.44 0.24
C LEU A 162 -13.79 13.50 0.62
N PHE A 163 -13.62 12.19 0.40
CA PHE A 163 -14.56 11.16 0.80
C PHE A 163 -14.85 11.25 2.30
N GLN A 164 -13.81 11.28 3.15
CA GLN A 164 -13.98 11.44 4.59
C GLN A 164 -14.72 12.73 4.97
N LEU A 165 -14.35 13.86 4.37
CA LEU A 165 -15.00 15.15 4.65
C LEU A 165 -16.49 15.11 4.32
N TYR A 166 -16.88 14.49 3.21
CA TYR A 166 -18.28 14.36 2.82
C TYR A 166 -19.09 13.58 3.87
N TYR A 167 -18.61 12.43 4.32
CA TYR A 167 -19.34 11.63 5.31
C TYR A 167 -19.19 12.14 6.76
N ASP A 168 -18.23 13.02 7.04
CA ASP A 168 -18.18 13.77 8.30
C ASP A 168 -19.34 14.79 8.36
N LEU A 169 -19.69 15.40 7.21
CA LEU A 169 -20.78 16.38 7.10
C LEU A 169 -22.15 15.73 6.90
N TYR A 170 -22.20 14.68 6.09
CA TYR A 170 -23.40 13.96 5.66
C TYR A 170 -23.28 12.50 6.08
N SER A 171 -23.37 12.25 7.39
CA SER A 171 -23.11 10.94 7.95
C SER A 171 -24.11 9.89 7.46
N ASP A 172 -23.60 8.75 6.99
CA ASP A 172 -24.37 7.52 6.83
C ASP A 172 -23.76 6.40 7.71
N THR A 173 -24.57 5.41 8.06
CA THR A 173 -24.09 4.28 8.86
C THR A 173 -23.23 3.30 8.06
N LYS A 174 -23.41 3.27 6.73
CA LYS A 174 -22.75 2.33 5.82
C LYS A 174 -21.28 2.69 5.55
N SER A 175 -20.94 3.98 5.47
CA SER A 175 -19.58 4.39 5.07
C SER A 175 -18.57 4.37 6.21
N LYS A 176 -19.01 4.17 7.45
CA LYS A 176 -18.09 4.08 8.60
C LYS A 176 -17.08 2.95 8.46
N THR A 177 -17.53 1.76 8.04
CA THR A 177 -16.63 0.61 7.81
C THR A 177 -15.67 0.91 6.67
N ILE A 178 -16.16 1.47 5.56
CA ILE A 178 -15.35 1.91 4.41
C ILE A 178 -14.23 2.86 4.88
N ILE A 179 -14.59 3.96 5.56
CA ILE A 179 -13.66 5.00 6.03
C ILE A 179 -12.57 4.42 6.91
N ASN A 180 -12.92 3.49 7.82
CA ASN A 180 -11.96 2.84 8.71
C ASN A 180 -10.94 1.98 7.96
N LEU A 181 -11.27 1.48 6.76
CA LEU A 181 -10.40 0.60 5.97
C LEU A 181 -9.67 1.30 4.80
N LEU A 182 -9.99 2.56 4.49
CA LEU A 182 -9.32 3.33 3.42
C LEU A 182 -7.82 3.50 3.64
N TRP A 183 -7.39 3.72 4.88
CA TRP A 183 -5.99 3.97 5.17
C TRP A 183 -5.08 2.74 5.00
N PRO A 184 -5.47 1.53 5.48
CA PRO A 184 -4.83 0.28 5.10
C PRO A 184 -4.66 0.11 3.57
N LEU A 185 -5.73 0.34 2.79
CA LEU A 185 -5.65 0.27 1.33
C LEU A 185 -4.64 1.27 0.76
N LYS A 186 -4.69 2.54 1.22
CA LYS A 186 -3.74 3.57 0.80
C LYS A 186 -2.29 3.18 1.09
N PHE A 187 -2.02 2.60 2.26
CA PHE A 187 -0.68 2.19 2.65
C PHE A 187 -0.14 1.09 1.71
N ILE A 188 -0.91 0.00 1.52
CA ILE A 188 -0.43 -1.13 0.74
C ILE A 188 -0.40 -0.86 -0.77
N ARG A 189 -1.32 -0.02 -1.28
CA ARG A 189 -1.27 0.51 -2.66
C ARG A 189 0.03 1.28 -2.90
N ASN A 190 0.35 2.23 -2.03
CA ASN A 190 1.56 3.03 -2.18
C ASN A 190 2.83 2.18 -2.05
N ALA A 191 2.87 1.25 -1.09
CA ALA A 191 3.99 0.33 -0.96
C ALA A 191 4.17 -0.51 -2.25
N SER A 192 3.07 -0.95 -2.87
CA SER A 192 3.10 -1.72 -4.11
C SER A 192 3.57 -0.88 -5.30
N ALA A 193 3.04 0.33 -5.46
CA ALA A 193 3.35 1.25 -6.54
C ALA A 193 4.80 1.74 -6.51
N HIS A 194 5.37 1.91 -5.31
CA HIS A 194 6.77 2.29 -5.12
C HIS A 194 7.74 1.10 -5.13
N ASN A 195 7.29 -0.11 -5.50
CA ASN A 195 8.11 -1.33 -5.56
C ASN A 195 8.75 -1.74 -4.22
N ASN A 196 8.13 -1.41 -3.09
CA ASN A 196 8.60 -1.83 -1.77
C ASN A 196 8.44 -3.35 -1.63
N CYS A 197 9.41 -4.02 -0.99
CA CYS A 197 9.34 -5.46 -0.76
C CYS A 197 8.37 -5.75 0.39
N LEU A 198 7.19 -6.30 0.07
CA LEU A 198 6.15 -6.63 1.05
C LEU A 198 6.45 -7.96 1.73
N LEU A 199 6.88 -8.97 0.97
CA LEU A 199 7.08 -10.34 1.47
C LEU A 199 8.33 -10.50 2.33
N ASN A 200 9.25 -9.54 2.34
CA ASN A 200 10.42 -9.60 3.21
C ASN A 200 10.08 -9.44 4.71
N THR A 201 8.83 -9.13 5.03
CA THR A 201 8.34 -8.86 6.39
C THR A 201 7.63 -10.03 7.05
N LEU A 202 7.42 -11.14 6.33
CA LEU A 202 6.61 -12.25 6.81
C LEU A 202 7.14 -12.84 8.13
N ARG A 203 8.47 -12.91 8.29
CA ARG A 203 9.13 -13.36 9.53
C ARG A 203 9.40 -12.20 10.51
N LYS A 204 9.88 -11.07 10.00
CA LYS A 204 10.22 -9.86 10.77
C LYS A 204 9.36 -8.69 10.27
N PRO A 205 8.20 -8.42 10.90
CA PRO A 205 7.28 -7.37 10.46
C PRO A 205 7.91 -5.97 10.49
N TYR A 206 7.41 -5.05 9.67
CA TYR A 206 7.74 -3.64 9.81
C TYR A 206 7.23 -3.10 11.16
N LEU A 207 8.10 -2.40 11.89
CA LEU A 207 7.75 -1.78 13.17
C LEU A 207 7.27 -0.34 12.97
N HIS A 208 7.95 0.42 12.12
CA HIS A 208 7.61 1.81 11.83
C HIS A 208 6.57 1.87 10.72
N THR A 209 5.32 1.62 11.10
CA THR A 209 4.19 1.67 10.18
C THR A 209 3.10 2.56 10.72
N HIS A 210 2.12 2.75 9.85
CA HIS A 210 0.87 3.43 10.07
C HIS A 210 0.10 2.83 11.29
N LEU A 211 0.32 1.54 11.64
CA LEU A 211 -0.26 0.87 12.81
C LEU A 211 0.51 1.04 14.12
N PHE A 212 1.67 1.71 14.10
CA PHE A 212 2.54 1.79 15.27
C PHE A 212 2.03 2.84 16.27
N ASN A 213 1.74 2.41 17.49
CA ASN A 213 1.38 3.30 18.58
C ASN A 213 2.65 3.74 19.33
N ASN A 214 3.09 4.98 19.07
CA ASN A 214 4.27 5.57 19.72
C ASN A 214 4.19 5.61 21.26
N LYS A 215 2.98 5.75 21.83
CA LYS A 215 2.81 5.81 23.29
C LYS A 215 2.97 4.44 23.96
N LYS A 216 2.53 3.38 23.28
CA LYS A 216 2.57 2.00 23.79
C LYS A 216 3.76 1.20 23.28
N ASN A 217 4.49 1.72 22.28
CA ASN A 217 5.57 1.04 21.59
C ASN A 217 5.15 -0.33 21.01
N THR A 218 3.94 -0.40 20.44
CA THR A 218 3.35 -1.62 19.90
C THR A 218 2.58 -1.38 18.59
N ILE A 219 2.41 -2.45 17.81
CA ILE A 219 1.48 -2.45 16.65
C ILE A 219 0.06 -2.59 17.17
N GLU A 220 -0.81 -1.67 16.79
CA GLU A 220 -2.25 -1.69 17.09
C GLU A 220 -3.05 -1.88 15.80
N PRO A 221 -3.56 -3.11 15.54
CA PRO A 221 -4.42 -3.38 14.39
C PRO A 221 -5.68 -2.52 14.37
N ASN A 222 -6.21 -2.27 13.17
CA ASN A 222 -7.46 -1.57 12.97
C ASN A 222 -8.62 -2.30 13.66
N LYS A 223 -9.36 -1.58 14.52
CA LYS A 223 -10.44 -2.16 15.34
C LYS A 223 -11.61 -2.67 14.49
N GLU A 224 -11.94 -1.98 13.40
CA GLU A 224 -13.00 -2.39 12.48
C GLU A 224 -12.61 -3.71 11.81
N LEU A 225 -11.37 -3.82 11.31
CA LEU A 225 -10.87 -5.07 10.74
C LEU A 225 -10.90 -6.22 11.75
N VAL A 226 -10.47 -5.97 12.99
CA VAL A 226 -10.53 -6.97 14.06
C VAL A 226 -11.96 -7.47 14.26
N SER A 227 -12.93 -6.55 14.29
CA SER A 227 -14.36 -6.85 14.42
C SER A 227 -14.86 -7.70 13.25
N LEU A 228 -14.59 -7.30 12.01
CA LEU A 228 -14.97 -8.03 10.80
C LEU A 228 -14.40 -9.46 10.80
N LEU A 229 -13.13 -9.62 11.20
CA LEU A 229 -12.49 -10.93 11.28
C LEU A 229 -13.09 -11.86 12.33
N THR A 230 -13.79 -11.34 13.35
CA THR A 230 -14.51 -12.21 14.30
C THR A 230 -15.67 -12.96 13.66
N LYS A 231 -16.22 -12.42 12.56
CA LYS A 231 -17.34 -13.01 11.81
C LYS A 231 -16.89 -14.10 10.83
N VAL A 232 -15.57 -14.22 10.57
CA VAL A 232 -15.03 -15.24 9.67
C VAL A 232 -14.99 -16.60 10.40
N PRO A 233 -15.72 -17.62 9.92
CA PRO A 233 -15.72 -18.94 10.55
C PRO A 233 -14.36 -19.61 10.43
N ASN A 234 -14.09 -20.60 11.29
CA ASN A 234 -12.92 -21.47 11.23
C ASN A 234 -11.54 -20.82 11.46
N ILE A 235 -11.48 -19.53 11.82
CA ILE A 235 -10.23 -18.88 12.24
C ILE A 235 -10.23 -18.70 13.77
N SER A 236 -9.24 -19.24 14.46
CA SER A 236 -9.12 -19.07 15.92
C SER A 236 -8.76 -17.62 16.30
N LYS A 237 -9.16 -17.20 17.51
CA LYS A 237 -8.78 -15.88 18.08
C LYS A 237 -7.26 -15.68 18.11
N ASN A 238 -6.52 -16.71 18.49
CA ASN A 238 -5.06 -16.66 18.56
C ASN A 238 -4.42 -16.49 17.17
N THR A 239 -4.91 -17.24 16.17
CA THR A 239 -4.47 -17.10 14.78
C THR A 239 -4.72 -15.69 14.26
N ARG A 240 -5.93 -15.14 14.48
CA ARG A 240 -6.25 -13.76 14.09
C ARG A 240 -5.27 -12.77 14.68
N LYS A 241 -5.13 -12.75 16.01
CA LYS A 241 -4.25 -11.82 16.74
C LYS A 241 -2.81 -11.90 16.24
N LYS A 242 -2.28 -13.10 16.00
CA LYS A 242 -0.91 -13.31 15.53
C LYS A 242 -0.71 -12.79 14.10
N LYS A 243 -1.66 -13.04 13.19
CA LYS A 243 -1.52 -12.73 11.77
C LYS A 243 -1.71 -11.24 11.48
N ILE A 244 -2.72 -10.60 12.07
CA ILE A 244 -2.99 -9.16 11.84
C ILE A 244 -2.00 -8.23 12.53
N ALA A 245 -1.13 -8.75 13.40
CA ALA A 245 -0.02 -7.98 13.95
C ALA A 245 1.08 -7.72 12.91
N ASN A 246 1.08 -8.43 11.77
CA ASN A 246 1.94 -8.11 10.64
C ASN A 246 1.24 -7.05 9.76
N PRO A 247 1.82 -5.85 9.56
CA PRO A 247 1.17 -4.77 8.81
C PRO A 247 0.81 -5.12 7.35
N ILE A 248 1.64 -5.91 6.65
CA ILE A 248 1.35 -6.30 5.27
C ILE A 248 0.15 -7.25 5.22
N ILE A 249 0.10 -8.24 6.13
CA ILE A 249 -1.04 -9.16 6.23
C ILE A 249 -2.29 -8.39 6.62
N HIS A 250 -2.19 -7.49 7.61
CA HIS A 250 -3.28 -6.63 8.05
C HIS A 250 -3.88 -5.83 6.89
N ASP A 251 -3.06 -5.09 6.15
CA ASP A 251 -3.55 -4.17 5.13
C ASP A 251 -4.07 -4.88 3.90
N PHE A 252 -3.46 -6.01 3.55
CA PHE A 252 -3.96 -6.84 2.47
C PHE A 252 -5.37 -7.36 2.79
N ILE A 253 -5.57 -7.90 3.99
CA ILE A 253 -6.89 -8.39 4.43
C ILE A 253 -7.89 -7.22 4.52
N ALA A 254 -7.48 -6.06 5.06
CA ALA A 254 -8.33 -4.87 5.10
C ALA A 254 -8.78 -4.44 3.70
N SER A 255 -7.89 -4.52 2.71
CA SER A 255 -8.20 -4.19 1.31
C SER A 255 -9.23 -5.14 0.71
N LEU A 256 -9.18 -6.44 1.04
CA LEU A 256 -10.18 -7.41 0.60
C LEU A 256 -11.56 -7.14 1.21
N PHE A 257 -11.62 -6.85 2.51
CA PHE A 257 -12.88 -6.47 3.16
C PHE A 257 -13.44 -5.17 2.58
N LEU A 258 -12.60 -4.15 2.42
CA LEU A 258 -13.01 -2.88 1.83
C LEU A 258 -13.57 -3.08 0.41
N PHE A 259 -12.87 -3.86 -0.43
CA PHE A 259 -13.34 -4.17 -1.78
C PHE A 259 -14.71 -4.85 -1.75
N ASN A 260 -14.90 -5.84 -0.88
CA ASN A 260 -16.19 -6.52 -0.73
C ASN A 260 -17.30 -5.55 -0.32
N GLU A 261 -17.05 -4.70 0.69
CA GLU A 261 -18.03 -3.70 1.14
C GLU A 261 -18.44 -2.76 0.00
N VAL A 262 -17.48 -2.18 -0.74
CA VAL A 262 -17.79 -1.22 -1.82
C VAL A 262 -18.43 -1.87 -3.04
N CYS A 263 -18.14 -3.13 -3.33
CA CYS A 263 -18.76 -3.85 -4.46
C CYS A 263 -20.21 -4.26 -4.17
N SER A 264 -20.55 -4.41 -2.88
CA SER A 264 -21.90 -4.80 -2.43
C SER A 264 -22.78 -3.63 -2.03
N SER A 265 -22.24 -2.40 -2.09
CA SER A 265 -22.90 -1.16 -1.67
C SER A 265 -23.86 -0.60 -2.70
#